data_AF-A0A0G3BGN6-F1
#
_entry.id   AF-A0A0G3BGN6-F1
#
_cell.length_a   1.000
_cell.length_b   1.000
_cell.length_c   1.000
_cell.angle_alpha   90.00
_cell.angle_beta   90.00
_cell.angle_gamma   90.00
#
_symmetry.space_group_name_H-M   'P 1'
#
loop_
_entity.id
_entity.type
_entity.pdbx_description
1 polymer ?
#
loop_
_entity_poly.entity_id
_entity_poly.type
_entity_poly.pdbx_seq_one_letter_code
_entity_poly.pdbx_strand_id
1 'polypeptide(L)'
;MRRLFENLSIALCGLVTSLLVAVADVAIARMTSIDIFTFFVWLVVPVGALMTGLVAASGYYFGALYFHKRPTLALLLQMVVIAGVTQWLIYWLGYATSVLDDGRKIADLVSFRDYLDVILTKAHYRVGHAQADTGEVGTFGYWIAALQFAGFLVGGFFIYAFLRNKPVCAPCDKYLRRLAKRTKKFADAEAANGYYERLFTLPVEGPDFAALIRSDATLPKATKGAVHIDTSLLGCPQCKRQTIEEKVKAHNGGEWKDAPHLRRLVNLSDTVDLLPVFRS
;
A
#
# COMPACT_ATOMS: atom_id res chain seq x y z
N MET A 1 -18.18 -0.70 21.14
CA MET A 1 -16.88 -1.16 21.69
C MET A 1 -16.03 -1.98 20.70
N ARG A 2 -16.52 -3.10 20.13
CA ARG A 2 -15.73 -3.95 19.22
C ARG A 2 -15.06 -3.20 18.05
N ARG A 3 -15.77 -2.26 17.41
CA ARG A 3 -15.22 -1.44 16.31
C ARG A 3 -14.07 -0.53 16.76
N LEU A 4 -14.10 -0.01 17.99
CA LEU A 4 -13.04 0.82 18.54
C LEU A 4 -11.81 -0.02 18.86
N PHE A 5 -12.00 -1.19 19.46
CA PHE A 5 -10.90 -2.12 19.75
C PHE A 5 -10.15 -2.54 18.49
N GLU A 6 -10.86 -2.94 17.43
CA GLU A 6 -10.23 -3.32 16.16
C GLU A 6 -9.46 -2.15 15.51
N ASN A 7 -10.02 -0.93 15.56
CA ASN A 7 -9.32 0.25 15.04
C ASN A 7 -8.05 0.54 15.87
N LEU A 8 -8.14 0.40 17.19
CA LEU A 8 -7.01 0.58 18.09
C LEU A 8 -5.93 -0.49 17.85
N SER A 9 -6.31 -1.74 17.60
CA SER A 9 -5.36 -2.80 17.27
C SER A 9 -4.64 -2.53 15.96
N ILE A 10 -5.35 -2.07 14.92
CA ILE A 10 -4.71 -1.67 13.65
C ILE A 10 -3.77 -0.48 13.86
N ALA A 11 -4.20 0.51 14.64
CA ALA A 11 -3.39 1.67 14.98
C ALA A 11 -2.13 1.27 15.77
N LEU A 12 -2.23 0.28 16.68
CA LEU A 12 -1.09 -0.25 17.41
C LEU A 12 -0.08 -0.93 16.47
N CYS A 13 -0.54 -1.74 15.51
CA CYS A 13 0.34 -2.30 14.48
C CYS A 13 1.08 -1.20 13.71
N GLY A 14 0.36 -0.15 13.31
CA GLY A 14 0.93 1.00 12.64
C GLY A 14 1.91 1.80 13.49
N LEU A 15 1.63 1.95 14.79
CA LEU A 15 2.52 2.61 15.74
C LEU A 15 3.83 1.84 15.90
N VAL A 16 3.75 0.51 16.04
CA VAL A 16 4.94 -0.35 16.15
C VAL A 16 5.81 -0.24 14.90
N THR A 17 5.24 -0.32 13.70
CA THR A 17 6.03 -0.18 12.47
C THR A 17 6.59 1.23 12.30
N SER A 18 5.87 2.26 12.71
CA SER A 18 6.37 3.64 12.66
C SER A 18 7.54 3.86 13.63
N LEU A 19 7.46 3.29 14.83
CA LEU A 19 8.55 3.31 15.82
C LEU A 19 9.79 2.58 15.29
N LEU A 20 9.60 1.39 14.70
CA LEU A 20 10.69 0.62 14.10
C LEU A 20 11.35 1.38 12.95
N VAL A 21 10.57 2.08 12.12
CA VAL A 21 11.12 2.91 11.05
C VAL A 21 11.92 4.09 11.61
N ALA A 22 11.43 4.79 12.63
CA ALA A 22 12.19 5.88 13.24
C ALA A 22 13.53 5.41 13.83
N VAL A 23 13.55 4.26 14.50
CA VAL A 23 14.79 3.67 15.04
C VAL A 23 15.71 3.21 13.91
N ALA A 24 15.18 2.55 12.88
CA ALA A 24 15.96 2.06 11.76
C ALA A 24 16.57 3.20 10.94
N ASP A 25 15.82 4.28 10.71
CA ASP A 25 16.29 5.46 9.99
C ASP A 25 17.52 6.09 10.70
N VAL A 26 17.41 6.32 12.01
CA VAL A 26 18.53 6.84 12.81
C VAL A 26 19.71 5.84 12.86
N ALA A 27 19.44 4.55 13.01
CA ALA A 27 20.49 3.53 13.01
C ALA A 27 21.25 3.49 11.68
N ILE A 28 20.55 3.55 10.55
CA ILE A 28 21.17 3.58 9.21
C ILE A 28 21.96 4.87 9.01
N ALA A 29 21.43 6.01 9.45
CA ALA A 29 22.13 7.28 9.40
C ALA A 29 23.44 7.23 10.19
N ARG A 30 23.48 6.55 11.33
CA ARG A 30 24.72 6.35 12.11
C ARG A 30 25.73 5.43 11.44
N MET A 31 25.26 4.38 10.78
CA MET A 31 26.16 3.41 10.15
C MET A 31 26.71 3.89 8.81
N THR A 32 25.94 4.66 8.06
CA THR A 32 26.27 5.02 6.67
C THR A 32 26.55 6.50 6.47
N SER A 33 26.34 7.35 7.49
CA SER A 33 26.32 8.81 7.40
C SER A 33 25.29 9.38 6.40
N ILE A 34 24.37 8.54 5.89
CA ILE A 34 23.31 8.92 4.97
C ILE A 34 21.99 8.93 5.73
N ASP A 35 21.38 10.10 5.84
CA ASP A 35 20.03 10.26 6.37
C ASP A 35 19.02 9.98 5.24
N ILE A 36 18.31 8.83 5.36
CA ILE A 36 17.35 8.39 4.35
C ILE A 36 16.14 9.31 4.36
N PHE A 37 15.64 9.71 5.53
CA PHE A 37 14.47 10.57 5.66
C PHE A 37 14.62 11.91 4.92
N THR A 38 15.81 12.51 5.00
CA THR A 38 16.11 13.81 4.37
C THR A 38 16.46 13.74 2.88
N PHE A 39 16.47 12.55 2.29
CA PHE A 39 16.85 12.36 0.89
C PHE A 39 15.84 13.01 -0.09
N PHE A 40 16.33 13.97 -0.88
CA PHE A 40 15.58 14.64 -1.94
C PHE A 40 16.10 14.27 -3.34
N VAL A 41 15.18 14.12 -4.29
CA VAL A 41 15.51 14.08 -5.71
C VAL A 41 15.15 15.43 -6.33
N TRP A 42 16.16 16.04 -6.97
CA TRP A 42 16.06 17.35 -7.63
C TRP A 42 15.55 18.47 -6.72
N LEU A 43 15.78 18.39 -5.40
CA LEU A 43 15.30 19.35 -4.37
C LEU A 43 13.77 19.51 -4.29
N VAL A 44 13.00 18.87 -5.16
CA VAL A 44 11.54 19.03 -5.25
C VAL A 44 10.81 17.85 -4.60
N VAL A 45 11.31 16.63 -4.78
CA VAL A 45 10.60 15.42 -4.32
C VAL A 45 11.31 14.81 -3.11
N PRO A 46 10.69 14.80 -1.92
CA PRO A 46 11.25 14.17 -0.72
C PRO A 46 11.07 12.65 -0.79
N VAL A 47 11.85 11.99 -1.65
CA VAL A 47 11.76 10.55 -1.90
C VAL A 47 12.03 9.76 -0.61
N GLY A 48 12.97 10.24 0.21
CA GLY A 48 13.27 9.69 1.53
C GLY A 48 12.06 9.63 2.45
N ALA A 49 11.42 10.78 2.65
CA ALA A 49 10.22 10.90 3.47
C ALA A 49 9.03 10.09 2.89
N LEU A 50 8.85 10.07 1.57
CA LEU A 50 7.83 9.25 0.90
C LEU A 50 8.00 7.75 1.19
N MET A 51 9.23 7.25 1.03
CA MET A 51 9.55 5.84 1.23
C MET A 51 9.43 5.45 2.71
N THR A 52 9.98 6.26 3.61
CA THR A 52 9.84 6.05 5.06
C THR A 52 8.37 6.07 5.49
N GLY A 53 7.56 6.99 4.95
CA GLY A 53 6.11 7.03 5.18
C GLY A 53 5.39 5.77 4.71
N LEU A 54 5.75 5.24 3.55
CA LEU A 54 5.19 3.99 3.02
C LEU A 54 5.55 2.79 3.90
N VAL A 55 6.82 2.68 4.31
CA VAL A 55 7.30 1.59 5.19
C VAL A 55 6.69 1.71 6.58
N ALA A 56 6.61 2.92 7.15
CA ALA A 56 5.99 3.16 8.45
C ALA A 56 4.51 2.78 8.43
N ALA A 57 3.82 3.04 7.31
CA ALA A 57 2.42 2.70 7.14
C ALA A 57 2.14 1.20 6.89
N SER A 58 3.17 0.37 6.66
CA SER A 58 3.02 -1.06 6.40
C SER A 58 2.32 -1.82 7.54
N GLY A 59 2.49 -1.40 8.80
CA GLY A 59 1.78 -1.99 9.94
C GLY A 59 0.27 -1.83 9.86
N TYR A 60 -0.21 -0.69 9.35
CA TYR A 60 -1.65 -0.50 9.09
C TYR A 60 -2.14 -1.42 7.98
N TYR A 61 -1.32 -1.67 6.96
CA TYR A 61 -1.63 -2.61 5.88
C TYR A 61 -1.85 -4.02 6.41
N PHE A 62 -0.88 -4.56 7.15
CA PHE A 62 -0.97 -5.90 7.70
C PHE A 62 -2.06 -6.01 8.77
N GLY A 63 -2.18 -5.01 9.65
CA GLY A 63 -3.25 -4.94 10.65
C GLY A 63 -4.63 -4.96 10.02
N ALA A 64 -4.89 -4.10 9.03
CA ALA A 64 -6.19 -4.02 8.36
C ALA A 64 -6.56 -5.33 7.65
N LEU A 65 -5.58 -6.02 7.04
CA LEU A 65 -5.80 -7.32 6.42
C LEU A 65 -6.06 -8.42 7.46
N TYR A 66 -5.30 -8.45 8.56
CA TYR A 66 -5.45 -9.43 9.63
C TYR A 66 -6.82 -9.34 10.32
N PHE A 67 -7.25 -8.11 10.65
CA PHE A 67 -8.57 -7.86 11.25
C PHE A 67 -9.71 -7.84 10.21
N HIS A 68 -9.41 -8.05 8.93
CA HIS A 68 -10.36 -8.02 7.81
C HIS A 68 -11.22 -6.76 7.78
N LYS A 69 -10.66 -5.58 8.10
CA LYS A 69 -11.43 -4.36 8.31
C LYS A 69 -11.00 -3.24 7.38
N ARG A 70 -12.00 -2.58 6.80
CA ARG A 70 -11.77 -1.42 5.95
C ARG A 70 -11.29 -0.22 6.78
N PRO A 71 -10.24 0.51 6.35
CA PRO A 71 -9.77 1.69 7.05
C PRO A 71 -10.87 2.76 7.03
N THR A 72 -11.07 3.41 8.17
CA THR A 72 -12.08 4.46 8.36
C THR A 72 -11.43 5.83 8.44
N LEU A 73 -12.20 6.91 8.34
CA LEU A 73 -11.68 8.27 8.51
C LEU A 73 -11.00 8.48 9.88
N ALA A 74 -11.53 7.84 10.93
CA ALA A 74 -10.91 7.87 12.25
C ALA A 74 -9.51 7.24 12.25
N LEU A 75 -9.31 6.15 11.50
CA LEU A 75 -7.99 5.55 11.33
C LEU A 75 -7.05 6.46 10.55
N LEU A 76 -7.55 7.16 9.52
CA LEU A 76 -6.75 8.14 8.77
C LEU A 76 -6.27 9.27 9.68
N LEU A 77 -7.14 9.82 10.54
CA LEU A 77 -6.74 10.84 11.52
C LEU A 77 -5.64 10.31 12.47
N GLN A 78 -5.78 9.07 12.94
CA GLN A 78 -4.76 8.41 13.77
C GLN A 78 -3.43 8.25 13.02
N MET A 79 -3.46 7.89 11.73
CA MET A 79 -2.26 7.81 10.90
C MET A 79 -1.55 9.17 10.79
N VAL A 80 -2.28 10.28 10.65
CA VAL A 80 -1.70 11.64 10.60
C VAL A 80 -1.04 12.01 11.92
N VAL A 81 -1.71 11.74 13.05
CA VAL A 81 -1.15 12.01 14.39
C VAL A 81 0.11 11.18 14.61
N ILE A 82 0.07 9.88 14.31
CA ILE A 82 1.21 8.98 14.46
C ILE A 82 2.35 9.40 13.52
N ALA A 83 2.07 9.85 12.31
CA ALA A 83 3.08 10.40 11.40
C ALA A 83 3.79 11.62 12.00
N GLY A 84 3.04 12.57 12.57
CA GLY A 84 3.63 13.75 13.22
C GLY A 84 4.50 13.37 14.42
N VAL A 85 4.04 12.45 15.25
CA VAL A 85 4.83 11.91 16.38
C VAL A 85 6.08 11.17 15.88
N THR A 86 5.98 10.43 14.78
CA THR A 86 7.10 9.67 14.20
C THR A 86 8.17 10.61 13.65
N GLN A 87 7.79 11.66 12.93
CA GLN A 87 8.76 12.65 12.46
C GLN A 87 9.43 13.38 13.62
N TRP A 88 8.65 13.79 14.64
CA TRP A 88 9.22 14.37 15.85
C TRP A 88 10.21 13.39 16.52
N LEU A 89 9.86 12.11 16.58
CA LEU A 89 10.70 11.06 17.16
C LEU A 89 11.99 10.85 16.37
N ILE A 90 11.98 10.94 15.04
CA ILE A 90 13.20 10.86 14.20
C ILE A 90 14.17 11.98 14.59
N TYR A 91 13.70 13.24 14.67
CA TYR A 91 14.55 14.35 15.12
C TYR A 91 15.02 14.19 16.56
N TRP A 92 14.14 13.74 17.46
CA TRP A 92 14.48 13.51 18.87
C TRP A 92 15.52 12.41 19.04
N LEU A 93 15.39 11.30 18.32
CA LEU A 93 16.37 10.21 18.34
C LEU A 93 17.69 10.67 17.72
N GLY A 94 17.66 11.46 16.66
CA GLY A 94 18.82 12.15 16.12
C GLY A 94 19.55 12.98 17.19
N TYR A 95 18.82 13.85 17.89
CA TYR A 95 19.33 14.65 19.01
C TYR A 95 19.93 13.79 20.14
N ALA A 96 19.18 12.81 20.63
CA ALA A 96 19.55 12.01 21.80
C ALA A 96 20.74 11.06 21.54
N THR A 97 20.94 10.66 20.28
CA THR A 97 22.00 9.72 19.88
C THR A 97 23.21 10.40 19.25
N SER A 98 23.16 11.71 18.96
CA SER A 98 24.29 12.40 18.35
C SER A 98 25.42 12.62 19.34
N VAL A 99 26.60 12.19 18.95
CA VAL A 99 27.85 12.39 19.68
C VAL A 99 28.76 13.27 18.81
N LEU A 100 29.34 14.31 19.40
CA LEU A 100 30.34 15.15 18.73
C LEU A 100 31.68 14.40 18.63
N ASP A 101 32.59 14.93 17.82
CA ASP A 101 33.95 14.40 17.65
C ASP A 101 34.71 14.30 18.99
N ASP A 102 34.38 15.17 19.96
CA ASP A 102 34.93 15.16 21.32
C ASP A 102 34.36 14.04 22.22
N GLY A 103 33.47 13.17 21.72
CA GLY A 103 32.83 12.09 22.47
C GLY A 103 31.67 12.52 23.38
N ARG A 104 31.34 13.82 23.44
CA ARG A 104 30.21 14.35 24.21
C ARG A 104 28.90 14.24 23.43
N LYS A 105 27.80 13.97 24.11
CA LYS A 105 26.47 13.96 23.46
C LYS A 105 25.98 15.38 23.22
N ILE A 106 25.34 15.61 22.07
CA ILE A 106 24.69 16.89 21.76
C ILE A 106 23.65 17.23 22.84
N ALA A 107 22.93 16.22 23.34
CA ALA A 107 21.87 16.39 24.31
C ALA A 107 22.31 16.94 25.68
N ASP A 108 23.61 16.89 25.99
CA ASP A 108 24.16 17.43 27.23
C ASP A 108 24.57 18.91 27.08
N LEU A 109 24.64 19.43 25.85
CA LEU A 109 25.23 20.73 25.53
C LEU A 109 24.20 21.76 25.06
N VAL A 110 23.20 21.33 24.29
CA VAL A 110 22.18 22.22 23.69
C VAL A 110 20.80 21.66 23.93
N SER A 111 19.78 22.52 24.00
CA SER A 111 18.41 22.05 24.13
C SER A 111 17.92 21.43 22.81
N PHE A 112 16.91 20.56 22.88
CA PHE A 112 16.30 19.97 21.68
C PHE A 112 15.76 21.03 20.70
N ARG A 113 15.27 22.17 21.21
CA ARG A 113 14.77 23.25 20.35
C ARG A 113 15.89 23.90 19.56
N ASP A 114 17.02 24.18 20.22
CA ASP A 114 18.19 24.77 19.59
C ASP A 114 18.81 23.79 18.58
N TYR A 115 18.86 22.50 18.93
CA TYR A 115 19.26 21.45 18.00
C TYR A 115 18.36 21.41 16.76
N LEU A 116 17.03 21.46 16.95
CA LEU A 116 16.07 21.42 15.85
C LEU A 116 16.22 22.66 14.97
N ASP A 117 16.37 23.85 15.55
CA ASP A 117 16.58 25.08 14.78
C ASP A 117 17.89 25.01 13.98
N VAL A 118 18.98 24.54 14.59
CA VAL A 118 20.26 24.36 13.90
C VAL A 118 20.15 23.34 12.76
N ILE A 119 19.59 22.16 12.99
CA ILE A 119 19.55 21.12 11.95
C ILE A 119 18.62 21.48 10.80
N LEU A 120 17.57 22.28 11.06
CA LEU A 120 16.68 22.77 10.02
C LEU A 120 17.28 23.94 9.26
N THR A 121 17.87 24.92 9.95
CA THR A 121 18.35 26.17 9.31
C THR A 121 19.76 26.07 8.72
N LYS A 122 20.61 25.20 9.28
CA LYS A 122 22.00 24.99 8.85
C LYS A 122 22.18 23.76 7.97
N ALA A 123 21.09 23.10 7.55
CA ALA A 123 21.18 22.03 6.56
C ALA A 123 21.72 22.59 5.24
N HIS A 124 22.71 21.92 4.65
CA HIS A 124 23.24 22.24 3.33
C HIS A 124 22.66 21.24 2.31
N TYR A 125 21.85 21.72 1.35
CA TYR A 125 21.35 20.88 0.26
C TYR A 125 22.15 21.14 -1.02
N ARG A 126 22.62 20.06 -1.66
CA ARG A 126 23.33 20.12 -2.95
C ARG A 126 22.34 20.06 -4.11
N VAL A 127 22.42 21.01 -5.04
CA VAL A 127 21.45 21.17 -6.15
C VAL A 127 22.13 20.95 -7.51
N GLY A 128 21.72 19.89 -8.23
CA GLY A 128 22.06 19.67 -9.64
C GLY A 128 23.42 18.99 -9.92
N HIS A 129 23.76 18.85 -11.21
CA HIS A 129 25.04 18.29 -11.69
C HIS A 129 26.24 19.21 -11.45
N ALA A 130 26.00 20.49 -11.17
CA ALA A 130 27.03 21.39 -10.69
C ALA A 130 27.09 21.26 -9.16
N GLN A 131 28.29 21.02 -8.61
CA GLN A 131 28.58 21.00 -7.17
C GLN A 131 28.44 22.39 -6.51
N ALA A 132 27.37 23.14 -6.80
CA ALA A 132 27.08 24.39 -6.13
C ALA A 132 26.42 24.07 -4.78
N ASP A 133 27.18 24.22 -3.71
CA ASP A 133 26.67 24.27 -2.34
C ASP A 133 25.77 25.50 -2.22
N THR A 134 24.48 25.31 -1.94
CA THR A 134 23.50 26.42 -1.97
C THR A 134 23.57 27.33 -0.75
N GLY A 135 24.57 27.14 0.13
CA GLY A 135 24.72 27.89 1.37
C GLY A 135 23.72 27.43 2.43
N GLU A 136 23.76 28.08 3.59
CA GLU A 136 22.81 27.80 4.67
C GLU A 136 21.39 28.15 4.22
N VAL A 137 20.47 27.21 4.42
CA VAL A 137 19.07 27.34 3.98
C VAL A 137 18.30 28.39 4.80
N GLY A 138 18.74 28.66 6.04
CA GLY A 138 18.09 29.60 6.94
C GLY A 138 16.64 29.18 7.23
N THR A 139 15.72 30.15 7.34
CA THR A 139 14.31 29.90 7.65
C THR A 139 13.59 29.02 6.60
N PHE A 140 14.16 28.88 5.40
CA PHE A 140 13.60 27.99 4.37
C PHE A 140 13.69 26.50 4.78
N GLY A 141 14.51 26.15 5.76
CA GLY A 141 14.64 24.79 6.29
C GLY A 141 13.34 24.25 6.90
N TYR A 142 12.56 25.13 7.53
CA TYR A 142 11.23 24.78 8.04
C TYR A 142 10.25 24.39 6.93
N TRP A 143 10.34 25.06 5.76
CA TRP A 143 9.55 24.69 4.60
C TRP A 143 9.96 23.35 4.01
N ILE A 144 11.27 23.06 4.00
CA ILE A 144 11.79 21.76 3.57
C ILE A 144 11.31 20.65 4.52
N ALA A 145 11.34 20.86 5.83
CA ALA A 145 10.83 19.89 6.81
C ALA A 145 9.30 19.70 6.70
N ALA A 146 8.55 20.76 6.41
CA ALA A 146 7.12 20.66 6.11
C ALA A 146 6.86 19.87 4.83
N LEU A 147 7.70 20.04 3.80
CA LEU A 147 7.63 19.27 2.57
C LEU A 147 7.98 17.79 2.79
N GLN A 148 8.98 17.48 3.63
CA GLN A 148 9.27 16.11 4.06
C GLN A 148 8.08 15.51 4.80
N PHE A 149 7.46 16.24 5.73
CA PHE A 149 6.25 15.77 6.40
C PHE A 149 5.13 15.47 5.42
N ALA A 150 4.89 16.35 4.45
CA ALA A 150 3.92 16.12 3.39
C ALA A 150 4.27 14.86 2.58
N GLY A 151 5.54 14.64 2.24
CA GLY A 151 6.02 13.42 1.59
C GLY A 151 5.72 12.16 2.41
N PHE A 152 6.02 12.18 3.71
CA PHE A 152 5.72 11.08 4.63
C PHE A 152 4.21 10.78 4.69
N LEU A 153 3.39 11.82 4.79
CA LEU A 153 1.93 11.69 4.78
C LEU A 153 1.41 11.11 3.46
N VAL A 154 1.95 11.52 2.31
CA VAL A 154 1.60 10.98 0.99
C VAL A 154 1.95 9.50 0.91
N GLY A 155 3.14 9.09 1.39
CA GLY A 155 3.55 7.69 1.46
C GLY A 155 2.58 6.84 2.30
N GLY A 156 2.17 7.33 3.47
CA GLY A 156 1.17 6.66 4.30
C GLY A 156 -0.24 6.66 3.70
N PHE A 157 -0.64 7.76 3.06
CA PHE A 157 -1.93 7.88 2.38
C PHE A 157 -2.06 6.90 1.22
N PHE A 158 -0.97 6.61 0.51
CA PHE A 158 -0.96 5.59 -0.55
C PHE A 158 -1.41 4.22 -0.01
N ILE A 159 -0.92 3.81 1.16
CA ILE A 159 -1.35 2.57 1.82
C ILE A 159 -2.83 2.63 2.20
N TYR A 160 -3.29 3.74 2.77
CA TYR A 160 -4.70 3.94 3.10
C TYR A 160 -5.61 3.83 1.86
N ALA A 161 -5.27 4.50 0.76
CA ALA A 161 -6.01 4.46 -0.49
C ALA A 161 -6.01 3.04 -1.10
N PHE A 162 -4.87 2.37 -1.08
CA PHE A 162 -4.74 0.99 -1.56
C PHE A 162 -5.65 0.02 -0.78
N LEU A 163 -5.69 0.15 0.55
CA LEU A 163 -6.60 -0.62 1.40
C LEU A 163 -8.07 -0.28 1.11
N ARG A 164 -8.40 1.01 0.95
CA ARG A 164 -9.78 1.47 0.72
C ARG A 164 -10.38 0.94 -0.59
N ASN A 165 -9.52 0.64 -1.58
CA ASN A 165 -9.87 0.09 -2.89
C ASN A 165 -9.98 -1.45 -2.94
N LYS A 166 -9.64 -2.16 -1.87
CA LYS A 166 -9.82 -3.63 -1.82
C LYS A 166 -11.30 -4.00 -1.72
N PRO A 167 -11.73 -5.11 -2.34
CA PRO A 167 -13.13 -5.52 -2.33
C PRO A 167 -13.55 -5.95 -0.92
N VAL A 168 -14.72 -5.48 -0.50
CA VAL A 168 -15.33 -5.77 0.80
C VAL A 168 -16.69 -6.41 0.62
N CYS A 169 -17.08 -7.19 1.61
CA CYS A 169 -18.42 -7.76 1.69
C CYS A 169 -19.43 -6.65 2.04
N ALA A 170 -20.45 -6.43 1.19
CA ALA A 170 -21.47 -5.40 1.40
C ALA A 170 -22.16 -5.43 2.79
N PRO A 171 -22.63 -6.58 3.32
CA PRO A 171 -23.26 -6.62 4.64
C PRO A 171 -22.28 -6.50 5.81
N CYS A 172 -21.06 -7.01 5.68
CA CYS A 172 -20.12 -7.12 6.80
C CYS A 172 -19.05 -6.00 6.83
N ASP A 173 -18.86 -5.27 5.73
CA ASP A 173 -17.77 -4.31 5.50
C ASP A 173 -16.36 -4.90 5.79
N LYS A 174 -16.24 -6.22 5.60
CA LYS A 174 -15.00 -6.98 5.80
C LYS A 174 -14.32 -7.29 4.49
N TYR A 175 -12.99 -7.30 4.49
CA TYR A 175 -12.22 -7.72 3.32
C TYR A 175 -12.53 -9.16 2.94
N LEU A 176 -12.75 -9.37 1.63
CA LEU A 176 -12.97 -10.69 1.09
C LEU A 176 -11.64 -11.45 0.98
N ARG A 177 -11.64 -12.73 1.37
CA ARG A 177 -10.50 -13.64 1.25
C ARG A 177 -10.59 -14.38 -0.07
N ARG A 178 -9.49 -14.52 -0.80
CA ARG A 178 -9.43 -15.37 -2.00
C ARG A 178 -9.55 -16.84 -1.60
N LEU A 179 -10.56 -17.53 -2.15
CA LEU A 179 -10.83 -18.95 -1.94
C LEU A 179 -10.27 -19.81 -3.08
N ALA A 180 -10.38 -19.32 -4.32
CA ALA A 180 -9.84 -19.96 -5.51
C ALA A 180 -9.48 -18.93 -6.59
N LYS A 181 -8.58 -19.30 -7.50
CA LYS A 181 -8.23 -18.52 -8.69
C LYS A 181 -8.15 -19.45 -9.89
N ARG A 182 -8.72 -19.03 -11.01
CA ARG A 182 -8.58 -19.66 -12.33
C ARG A 182 -8.22 -18.59 -13.35
N THR A 183 -7.49 -19.01 -14.37
CA THR A 183 -6.96 -18.11 -15.39
C THR A 183 -7.24 -18.73 -16.75
N LYS A 184 -7.84 -17.96 -17.66
CA LYS A 184 -8.18 -18.38 -19.02
C LYS A 184 -7.60 -17.39 -20.02
N LYS A 185 -7.03 -17.88 -21.12
CA LYS A 185 -6.46 -17.09 -22.21
C LYS A 185 -7.17 -17.46 -23.52
N PHE A 186 -7.66 -16.45 -24.22
CA PHE A 186 -8.43 -16.56 -25.45
C PHE A 186 -7.72 -15.84 -26.59
N ALA A 187 -7.84 -16.39 -27.81
CA ALA A 187 -7.15 -15.89 -29.02
C ALA A 187 -7.49 -14.44 -29.34
N ASP A 188 -8.75 -14.07 -29.10
CA ASP A 188 -9.32 -12.76 -29.40
C ASP A 188 -10.51 -12.46 -28.46
N ALA A 189 -11.12 -11.30 -28.66
CA ALA A 189 -12.29 -10.86 -27.91
C ALA A 189 -13.55 -11.68 -28.24
N GLU A 190 -13.66 -12.24 -29.45
CA GLU A 190 -14.83 -12.99 -29.89
C GLU A 190 -14.90 -14.36 -29.19
N ALA A 191 -13.78 -15.06 -29.09
CA ALA A 191 -13.65 -16.30 -28.33
C ALA A 191 -13.92 -16.07 -26.83
N ALA A 192 -13.46 -14.93 -26.28
CA ALA A 192 -13.76 -14.55 -24.90
C ALA A 192 -15.26 -14.23 -24.71
N ASN A 193 -15.90 -13.57 -25.68
CA ASN A 193 -17.33 -13.26 -25.62
C ASN A 193 -18.18 -14.54 -25.71
N GLY A 194 -17.84 -15.47 -26.62
CA GLY A 194 -18.50 -16.77 -26.72
C GLY A 194 -18.41 -17.59 -25.44
N TYR A 195 -17.29 -17.50 -24.70
CA TYR A 195 -17.18 -18.07 -23.36
C TYR A 195 -18.19 -17.44 -22.37
N TYR A 196 -18.32 -16.12 -22.35
CA TYR A 196 -19.25 -15.44 -21.45
C TYR A 196 -20.72 -15.69 -21.79
N GLU A 197 -21.09 -15.68 -23.06
CA GLU A 197 -22.44 -16.01 -23.51
C GLU A 197 -22.86 -17.41 -23.04
N ARG A 198 -21.96 -18.38 -23.20
CA ARG A 198 -22.18 -19.74 -22.69
C ARG A 198 -22.23 -19.77 -21.16
N LEU A 199 -21.38 -19.01 -20.49
CA LEU A 199 -21.38 -18.96 -19.03
C LEU A 199 -22.68 -18.39 -18.44
N PHE A 200 -23.29 -17.39 -19.08
CA PHE A 200 -24.52 -16.75 -18.59
C PHE A 200 -25.80 -17.53 -18.91
N THR A 201 -25.74 -18.47 -19.85
CA THR A 201 -26.87 -19.33 -20.18
C THR A 201 -26.97 -20.56 -19.28
N LEU A 202 -25.88 -20.91 -18.57
CA LEU A 202 -25.82 -22.08 -17.70
C LEU A 202 -26.27 -21.75 -16.26
N PRO A 203 -26.97 -22.67 -15.58
CA PRO A 203 -27.31 -22.50 -14.18
C PRO A 203 -26.04 -22.54 -13.31
N VAL A 204 -25.91 -21.56 -12.40
CA VAL A 204 -24.68 -21.26 -11.63
C VAL A 204 -24.16 -22.44 -10.79
N GLU A 205 -25.01 -23.40 -10.43
CA GLU A 205 -24.64 -24.61 -9.67
C GLU A 205 -24.71 -25.90 -10.50
N GLY A 206 -25.01 -25.79 -11.79
CA GLY A 206 -25.13 -26.94 -12.68
C GLY A 206 -23.78 -27.61 -12.97
N PRO A 207 -23.79 -28.91 -13.31
CA PRO A 207 -22.58 -29.63 -13.70
C PRO A 207 -21.91 -29.01 -14.93
N ASP A 208 -22.69 -28.49 -15.88
CA ASP A 208 -22.19 -27.84 -17.09
C ASP A 208 -21.50 -26.50 -16.79
N PHE A 209 -22.04 -25.71 -15.86
CA PHE A 209 -21.40 -24.48 -15.39
C PHE A 209 -20.06 -24.82 -14.73
N ALA A 210 -20.05 -25.86 -13.89
CA ALA A 210 -18.83 -26.28 -13.22
C ALA A 210 -17.77 -26.77 -14.22
N ALA A 211 -18.18 -27.56 -15.22
CA ALA A 211 -17.29 -28.01 -16.29
C ALA A 211 -16.73 -26.81 -17.10
N LEU A 212 -17.57 -25.82 -17.41
CA LEU A 212 -17.13 -24.64 -18.16
C LEU A 212 -16.20 -23.72 -17.36
N ILE A 213 -16.42 -23.56 -16.05
CA ILE A 213 -15.48 -22.85 -15.17
C ILE A 213 -14.14 -23.58 -15.10
N ARG A 214 -14.16 -24.91 -15.00
CA ARG A 214 -12.96 -25.76 -14.91
C ARG A 214 -12.20 -25.93 -16.21
N SER A 215 -12.84 -25.70 -17.36
CA SER A 215 -12.17 -25.89 -18.64
C SER A 215 -10.92 -25.02 -18.75
N ASP A 216 -9.81 -25.60 -19.20
CA ASP A 216 -8.62 -24.79 -19.47
C ASP A 216 -8.75 -24.13 -20.84
N ALA A 217 -8.54 -22.82 -20.87
CA ALA A 217 -8.32 -22.08 -22.10
C ALA A 217 -6.89 -21.57 -22.05
N THR A 218 -5.97 -22.29 -22.70
CA THR A 218 -4.57 -21.92 -22.78
C THR A 218 -4.19 -21.62 -24.21
N LEU A 219 -3.55 -20.47 -24.41
CA LEU A 219 -2.94 -20.11 -25.69
C LEU A 219 -1.45 -20.42 -25.66
N PRO A 220 -0.92 -21.17 -26.66
CA PRO A 220 0.51 -21.42 -26.77
C PRO A 220 1.31 -20.16 -27.12
N LYS A 221 0.72 -19.23 -27.90
CA LYS A 221 1.33 -17.93 -28.22
C LYS A 221 0.28 -16.83 -28.22
N ALA A 222 0.55 -15.75 -27.48
CA ALA A 222 -0.34 -14.59 -27.42
C ALA A 222 -0.10 -13.68 -28.63
N THR A 223 -1.14 -13.46 -29.43
CA THR A 223 -1.15 -12.51 -30.54
C THR A 223 -1.74 -11.17 -30.09
N LYS A 224 -1.59 -10.13 -30.91
CA LYS A 224 -2.29 -8.86 -30.67
C LYS A 224 -3.80 -9.10 -30.69
N GLY A 225 -4.50 -8.64 -29.66
CA GLY A 225 -5.95 -8.89 -29.48
C GLY A 225 -6.28 -10.06 -28.57
N ALA A 226 -5.30 -10.88 -28.17
CA ALA A 226 -5.53 -11.96 -27.21
C ALA A 226 -6.04 -11.42 -25.87
N VAL A 227 -6.95 -12.17 -25.25
CA VAL A 227 -7.62 -11.77 -24.00
C VAL A 227 -7.25 -12.75 -22.90
N HIS A 228 -6.99 -12.24 -21.71
CA HIS A 228 -6.62 -13.00 -20.52
C HIS A 228 -7.58 -12.63 -19.40
N ILE A 229 -8.33 -13.61 -18.93
CA ILE A 229 -9.35 -13.48 -17.89
C ILE A 229 -8.85 -14.18 -16.63
N ASP A 230 -8.67 -13.41 -15.57
CA ASP A 230 -8.37 -13.89 -14.23
C ASP A 230 -9.68 -13.90 -13.41
N THR A 231 -10.23 -15.09 -13.16
CA THR A 231 -11.43 -15.30 -12.34
C THR A 231 -11.02 -15.74 -10.94
N SER A 232 -11.36 -14.95 -9.92
CA SER A 232 -11.09 -15.25 -8.51
C SER A 232 -12.39 -15.42 -7.75
N LEU A 233 -12.56 -16.54 -7.07
CA LEU A 233 -13.62 -16.72 -6.09
C LEU A 233 -13.16 -16.12 -4.76
N LEU A 234 -13.90 -15.15 -4.27
CA LEU A 234 -13.67 -14.47 -3.00
C LEU A 234 -14.76 -14.87 -2.00
N GLY A 235 -14.43 -14.94 -0.71
CA GLY A 235 -15.37 -15.28 0.35
C GLY A 235 -15.22 -14.38 1.57
N CYS A 236 -16.35 -14.04 2.20
CA CYS A 236 -16.35 -13.28 3.45
C CYS A 236 -15.94 -14.19 4.63
N PRO A 237 -14.98 -13.77 5.48
CA PRO A 237 -14.59 -14.58 6.64
C PRO A 237 -15.74 -14.76 7.66
N GLN A 238 -16.67 -13.80 7.72
CA GLN A 238 -17.77 -13.76 8.70
C GLN A 238 -19.05 -14.40 8.19
N CYS A 239 -19.67 -13.86 7.13
CA CYS A 239 -20.96 -14.36 6.64
C CYS A 239 -20.86 -15.47 5.58
N LYS A 240 -19.64 -15.87 5.20
CA LYS A 240 -19.36 -16.90 4.18
C LYS A 240 -19.90 -16.64 2.77
N ARG A 241 -20.61 -15.53 2.53
CA ARG A 241 -21.00 -15.08 1.19
C ARG A 241 -19.81 -15.06 0.23
N GLN A 242 -20.07 -15.46 -1.00
CA GLN A 242 -19.08 -15.55 -2.05
C GLN A 242 -19.29 -14.45 -3.09
N THR A 243 -18.18 -14.01 -3.68
CA THR A 243 -18.16 -12.99 -4.73
C THR A 243 -17.17 -13.45 -5.79
N ILE A 244 -17.58 -13.40 -7.06
CA ILE A 244 -16.68 -13.64 -8.18
C ILE A 244 -16.06 -12.31 -8.59
N GLU A 245 -14.72 -12.24 -8.58
CA GLU A 245 -13.95 -11.15 -9.15
C GLU A 245 -13.34 -11.60 -10.47
N GLU A 246 -13.62 -10.87 -11.55
CA GLU A 246 -13.00 -11.10 -12.86
C GLU A 246 -12.18 -9.89 -13.28
N LYS A 247 -10.94 -10.15 -13.68
CA LYS A 247 -10.03 -9.14 -14.23
C LYS A 247 -9.66 -9.53 -15.64
N VAL A 248 -9.91 -8.62 -16.58
CA VAL A 248 -9.60 -8.84 -17.99
C VAL A 248 -8.35 -8.05 -18.36
N LYS A 249 -7.44 -8.71 -19.06
CA LYS A 249 -6.25 -8.14 -19.67
C LYS A 249 -6.30 -8.38 -21.17
N ALA A 250 -5.88 -7.41 -21.96
CA ALA A 250 -5.75 -7.54 -23.40
C ALA A 250 -4.27 -7.46 -23.81
N HIS A 251 -3.87 -8.27 -24.77
CA HIS A 251 -2.52 -8.28 -25.30
C HIS A 251 -2.40 -7.30 -26.46
N ASN A 252 -1.53 -6.29 -26.34
CA ASN A 252 -1.35 -5.27 -27.37
C ASN A 252 -0.36 -5.66 -28.48
N GLY A 253 0.21 -6.86 -28.43
CA GLY A 253 1.25 -7.35 -29.34
C GLY A 253 2.63 -7.51 -28.69
N GLY A 254 2.85 -6.89 -27.52
CA GLY A 254 4.07 -7.08 -26.74
C GLY A 254 3.84 -7.35 -25.25
N GLU A 255 2.86 -6.67 -24.64
CA GLU A 255 2.54 -6.79 -23.22
C GLU A 255 1.04 -6.97 -22.97
N TRP A 256 0.72 -7.54 -21.81
CA TRP A 256 -0.64 -7.64 -21.30
C TRP A 256 -1.00 -6.34 -20.57
N LYS A 257 -1.99 -5.62 -21.09
CA LYS A 257 -2.54 -4.42 -20.43
C LYS A 257 -3.81 -4.76 -19.69
N ASP A 258 -3.93 -4.29 -18.46
CA ASP A 258 -5.19 -4.36 -17.71
C ASP A 258 -6.27 -3.55 -18.43
N ALA A 259 -7.47 -4.14 -18.54
CA ALA A 259 -8.67 -3.47 -19.01
C ALA A 259 -9.58 -3.20 -17.80
N PRO A 260 -9.33 -2.15 -17.00
CA PRO A 260 -10.03 -1.93 -15.72
C PRO A 260 -11.54 -1.71 -15.90
N HIS A 261 -11.97 -1.20 -17.06
CA HIS A 261 -13.38 -1.01 -17.41
C HIS A 261 -14.13 -2.34 -17.61
N LEU A 262 -13.42 -3.44 -17.82
CA LEU A 262 -13.97 -4.80 -17.93
C LEU A 262 -13.85 -5.59 -16.61
N ARG A 263 -13.37 -4.96 -15.53
CA ARG A 263 -13.32 -5.62 -14.22
C ARG A 263 -14.74 -5.82 -13.71
N ARG A 264 -15.07 -7.06 -13.34
CA ARG A 264 -16.39 -7.42 -12.84
C ARG A 264 -16.32 -7.96 -11.42
N LEU A 265 -17.28 -7.56 -10.59
CA LEU A 265 -17.50 -8.08 -9.25
C LEU A 265 -18.96 -8.54 -9.15
N VAL A 266 -19.18 -9.85 -9.13
CA VAL A 266 -20.51 -10.45 -9.04
C VAL A 266 -20.72 -10.99 -7.64
N ASN A 267 -21.67 -10.40 -6.90
CA ASN A 267 -22.06 -10.90 -5.59
C ASN A 267 -23.03 -12.07 -5.76
N LEU A 268 -22.73 -13.20 -5.13
CA LEU A 268 -23.59 -14.38 -5.13
C LEU A 268 -24.61 -14.29 -3.99
N SER A 269 -25.75 -14.97 -4.15
CA SER A 269 -26.74 -15.08 -3.08
C SER A 269 -26.24 -15.99 -1.95
N ASP A 270 -26.87 -15.89 -0.79
CA ASP A 270 -26.46 -16.61 0.43
C ASP A 270 -26.63 -18.14 0.31
N THR A 271 -27.43 -18.57 -0.67
CA THR A 271 -27.74 -19.98 -0.93
C THR A 271 -26.73 -20.66 -1.84
N VAL A 272 -25.87 -19.90 -2.53
CA VAL A 272 -24.99 -20.43 -3.58
C VAL A 272 -23.57 -20.65 -3.05
N ASP A 273 -23.08 -21.89 -3.17
CA ASP A 273 -21.70 -22.26 -2.83
C ASP A 273 -20.93 -22.77 -4.06
N LEU A 274 -20.03 -21.94 -4.58
CA LEU A 274 -19.18 -22.26 -5.73
C LEU A 274 -17.80 -22.80 -5.33
N LEU A 275 -17.52 -22.98 -4.04
CA LEU A 275 -16.25 -23.55 -3.61
C LEU A 275 -16.01 -24.95 -4.21
N PRO A 276 -17.00 -25.86 -4.27
CA PRO A 276 -16.84 -27.18 -4.92
C PRO A 276 -16.60 -27.07 -6.44
N VAL A 277 -17.17 -26.05 -7.08
CA VAL A 277 -16.99 -25.79 -8.51
C VAL A 277 -15.54 -25.43 -8.83
N PHE A 278 -14.92 -24.60 -7.98
CA PHE A 278 -13.57 -24.10 -8.22
C PHE A 278 -12.43 -25.00 -7.71
N ARG A 279 -12.67 -25.84 -6.68
CA ARG A 279 -11.59 -26.61 -6.00
C ARG A 279 -11.26 -27.98 -6.60
N SER A 280 -12.19 -28.61 -7.29
CA SER A 280 -11.96 -29.90 -7.96
C SER A 280 -11.04 -29.77 -9.17
#